data_AF-A0A9E0YYI9-F1
#
_entry.id   AF-A0A9E0YYI9-F1
#
_cell.length_a   1.000
_cell.length_b   1.000
_cell.length_c   1.000
_cell.angle_alpha   90.00
_cell.angle_beta   90.00
_cell.angle_gamma   90.00
#
_symmetry.space_group_name_H-M   'P 1'
#
loop_
_entity.id
_entity.type
_entity.pdbx_description
1 polymer ?
#
loop_
_entity_poly.entity_id
_entity_poly.type
_entity_poly.pdbx_seq_one_letter_code
_entity_poly.pdbx_strand_id
1 'polypeptide(L)'
;MMELNADNIANLTQYLIREYYKLNTEPLFSVLAEDCVWLGPGNLLVFGAEEIKTQFKNGFIMPAFQMVNPHFYILETGSDSHIVVLGEYLLFSDENADLICASKQRITFCYRLEHDAYRLYHMHVSNEWNDLKEDELFPFEISTQTYHYVKKLLKETNDRKNKVIIQTPKSTYGIRSDSIIYIEAADKYSILHTVHQNIVIHKSIGYLASVLPDFFCRIHRSYLINCHHVSKVERYYVTLVTGETLPIPEKRYTEVYHNVMQAMQ
;
A
#
# COMPACT_ATOMS: atom_id res chain seq x y z
N MET A 1 -16.75 17.36 -19.49
CA MET A 1 -16.39 18.00 -18.20
C MET A 1 -17.68 18.30 -17.47
N MET A 2 -17.75 18.08 -16.15
CA MET A 2 -18.89 18.51 -15.33
C MET A 2 -18.92 20.04 -15.30
N GLU A 3 -20.07 20.66 -15.58
CA GLU A 3 -20.23 22.13 -15.44
C GLU A 3 -20.11 22.52 -13.96
N LEU A 4 -19.26 23.50 -13.67
CA LEU A 4 -19.04 24.04 -12.33
C LEU A 4 -20.21 24.94 -11.93
N ASN A 5 -20.86 24.63 -10.81
CA ASN A 5 -21.86 25.50 -10.21
C ASN A 5 -21.73 25.52 -8.69
N ALA A 6 -22.42 26.46 -8.04
CA ALA A 6 -22.33 26.65 -6.59
C ALA A 6 -22.66 25.38 -5.79
N ASP A 7 -23.57 24.53 -6.30
CA ASP A 7 -24.01 23.33 -5.60
C ASP A 7 -22.99 22.18 -5.65
N ASN A 8 -22.11 22.17 -6.66
CA ASN A 8 -21.14 21.08 -6.86
C ASN A 8 -19.67 21.48 -6.63
N ILE A 9 -19.38 22.77 -6.47
CA ILE A 9 -18.00 23.29 -6.44
C ILE A 9 -17.16 22.72 -5.30
N ALA A 10 -17.75 22.42 -4.13
CA ALA A 10 -17.05 21.74 -3.04
C ALA A 10 -16.66 20.30 -3.41
N ASN A 11 -17.61 19.53 -3.96
CA ASN A 11 -17.38 18.15 -4.41
C ASN A 11 -16.38 18.12 -5.57
N LEU A 12 -16.46 19.08 -6.49
CA LEU A 12 -15.49 19.18 -7.57
C LEU A 12 -14.12 19.55 -7.03
N THR A 13 -14.00 20.53 -6.12
CA THR A 13 -12.71 20.88 -5.49
C THR A 13 -12.07 19.66 -4.84
N GLN A 14 -12.85 18.87 -4.11
CA GLN A 14 -12.40 17.61 -3.54
C GLN A 14 -11.92 16.63 -4.62
N TYR A 15 -12.66 16.48 -5.73
CA TYR A 15 -12.25 15.65 -6.88
C TYR A 15 -10.94 16.13 -7.51
N LEU A 16 -10.80 17.44 -7.77
CA LEU A 16 -9.58 18.04 -8.34
C LEU A 16 -8.36 17.71 -7.48
N ILE A 17 -8.48 17.90 -6.16
CA ILE A 17 -7.41 17.61 -5.21
C ILE A 17 -7.12 16.10 -5.15
N ARG A 18 -8.16 15.25 -5.21
CA ARG A 18 -7.97 13.78 -5.21
C ARG A 18 -7.24 13.30 -6.46
N GLU A 19 -7.57 13.82 -7.64
CA GLU A 19 -6.86 13.47 -8.88
C GLU A 19 -5.43 14.01 -8.88
N TYR A 20 -5.23 15.23 -8.37
CA TYR A 20 -3.90 15.79 -8.14
C TYR A 20 -3.00 14.85 -7.31
N TYR A 21 -3.50 14.32 -6.18
CA TYR A 21 -2.73 13.37 -5.36
C TYR A 21 -2.55 11.99 -5.97
N LYS A 22 -3.25 11.67 -7.06
CA LYS A 22 -2.99 10.49 -7.91
C LYS A 22 -2.04 10.81 -9.08
N LEU A 23 -1.38 11.97 -9.04
CA LEU A 23 -0.47 12.45 -10.09
C LEU A 23 -1.18 12.77 -11.41
N ASN A 24 -2.50 12.98 -11.37
CA ASN A 24 -3.30 13.43 -12.51
C ASN A 24 -3.65 14.92 -12.33
N THR A 25 -2.81 15.80 -12.87
CA THR A 25 -2.93 17.26 -12.69
C THR A 25 -3.87 17.94 -13.69
N GLU A 26 -4.23 17.27 -14.79
CA GLU A 26 -5.04 17.84 -15.86
C GLU A 26 -6.37 18.44 -15.36
N PRO A 27 -7.18 17.72 -14.56
CA PRO A 27 -8.43 18.26 -14.05
C PRO A 27 -8.23 19.61 -13.32
N LEU A 28 -7.21 19.72 -12.47
CA LEU A 28 -6.88 20.95 -11.76
C LEU A 28 -6.44 22.07 -12.72
N PHE A 29 -5.58 21.74 -13.69
CA PHE A 29 -5.10 22.71 -14.68
C PHE A 29 -6.21 23.25 -15.58
N SER A 30 -7.21 22.42 -15.88
CA SER A 30 -8.34 22.78 -16.74
C SER A 30 -9.22 23.89 -16.18
N VAL A 31 -9.20 24.12 -14.87
CA VAL A 31 -10.05 25.10 -14.18
C VAL A 31 -9.33 26.38 -13.74
N LEU A 32 -8.00 26.46 -13.91
CA LEU A 32 -7.23 27.64 -13.48
C LEU A 32 -7.63 28.90 -14.27
N ALA A 33 -7.77 30.02 -13.56
CA ALA A 33 -7.76 31.34 -14.18
C ALA A 33 -6.34 31.69 -14.64
N GLU A 34 -6.19 32.51 -15.69
CA GLU A 34 -4.86 32.87 -16.22
C GLU A 34 -3.93 33.51 -15.16
N ASP A 35 -4.50 34.32 -14.27
CA ASP A 35 -3.85 35.03 -13.18
C ASP A 35 -3.86 34.25 -11.84
N CYS A 36 -4.08 32.94 -11.87
CA CYS A 36 -4.19 32.14 -10.64
C CYS A 36 -2.93 32.25 -9.76
N VAL A 37 -3.15 32.41 -8.45
CA VAL A 37 -2.07 32.43 -7.44
C VAL A 37 -2.11 31.17 -6.60
N TRP A 38 -0.98 30.47 -6.51
CA TRP A 38 -0.81 29.32 -5.65
C TRP A 38 0.11 29.65 -4.47
N LEU A 39 -0.45 29.60 -3.27
CA LEU A 39 0.26 29.64 -2.00
C LEU A 39 0.24 28.23 -1.40
N GLY A 40 1.40 27.62 -1.24
CA GLY A 40 1.52 26.29 -0.66
C GLY A 40 2.22 26.28 0.69
N PRO A 41 2.43 25.08 1.27
CA PRO A 41 3.28 24.93 2.44
C PRO A 41 4.73 25.36 2.15
N GLY A 42 5.46 25.73 3.21
CA GLY A 42 6.83 26.23 3.11
C GLY A 42 6.91 27.62 2.46
N ASN A 43 7.87 27.82 1.56
CA ASN A 43 8.09 29.08 0.84
C ASN A 43 7.40 29.13 -0.54
N LEU A 44 6.47 28.21 -0.82
CA LEU A 44 5.85 28.11 -2.14
C LEU A 44 4.86 29.24 -2.38
N LEU A 45 5.22 30.12 -3.32
CA LEU A 45 4.35 31.19 -3.82
C LEU A 45 4.56 31.35 -5.33
N VAL A 46 3.51 31.10 -6.10
CA VAL A 46 3.56 31.07 -7.57
C VAL A 46 2.41 31.90 -8.15
N PHE A 47 2.71 32.71 -9.17
CA PHE A 47 1.76 33.59 -9.84
C PHE A 47 1.58 33.20 -11.31
N GLY A 48 0.34 33.05 -11.73
CA GLY A 48 -0.06 32.74 -13.11
C GLY A 48 -0.18 31.24 -13.38
N ALA A 49 -1.20 30.86 -14.17
CA ALA A 49 -1.49 29.46 -14.48
C ALA A 49 -0.34 28.76 -15.21
N GLU A 50 0.35 29.45 -16.13
CA GLU A 50 1.46 28.87 -16.87
C GLU A 50 2.68 28.58 -15.98
N GLU A 51 2.96 29.44 -15.01
CA GLU A 51 4.05 29.21 -14.06
C GLU A 51 3.69 28.06 -13.11
N ILE A 52 2.44 28.02 -12.62
CA ILE A 52 1.93 26.89 -11.81
C ILE A 52 2.13 25.57 -12.57
N LYS A 53 1.72 25.48 -13.84
CA LYS A 53 1.91 24.27 -14.66
C LYS A 53 3.38 23.92 -14.86
N THR A 54 4.26 24.92 -14.95
CA THR A 54 5.71 24.73 -15.15
C THR A 54 6.38 24.12 -13.93
N GLN A 55 5.92 24.44 -12.71
CA GLN A 55 6.38 23.79 -11.47
C GLN A 55 6.31 22.26 -11.58
N PHE A 56 5.26 21.72 -12.21
CA PHE A 56 5.06 20.27 -12.38
C PHE A 56 5.93 19.63 -13.47
N LYS A 57 6.47 20.41 -14.40
CA LYS A 57 7.34 19.91 -15.49
C LYS A 57 8.81 19.85 -15.08
N ASN A 58 9.25 20.71 -14.15
CA ASN A 58 10.65 20.92 -13.81
C ASN A 58 11.10 20.19 -12.53
N GLY A 59 10.85 18.88 -12.46
CA GLY A 59 11.35 18.07 -11.33
C GLY A 59 10.44 18.09 -10.10
N PHE A 60 9.13 18.30 -10.28
CA PHE A 60 8.15 18.08 -9.23
C PHE A 60 8.16 16.61 -8.81
N ILE A 61 8.80 16.33 -7.69
CA ILE A 61 8.77 15.03 -7.04
C ILE A 61 7.66 15.12 -5.99
N MET A 62 6.49 14.55 -6.31
CA MET A 62 5.43 14.31 -5.34
C MET A 62 5.01 12.84 -5.44
N PRO A 63 4.98 12.10 -4.33
CA PRO A 63 4.46 10.74 -4.33
C PRO A 63 2.95 10.75 -4.47
N ALA A 64 2.38 9.60 -4.80
CA ALA A 64 0.94 9.43 -4.68
C ALA A 64 0.51 9.51 -3.20
N PHE A 65 -0.61 10.16 -2.94
CA PHE A 65 -1.22 10.24 -1.62
C PHE A 65 -2.69 9.83 -1.66
N GLN A 66 -3.16 9.30 -0.55
CA GLN A 66 -4.56 9.00 -0.29
C GLN A 66 -5.15 10.04 0.66
N MET A 67 -6.25 10.65 0.22
CA MET A 67 -7.03 11.60 1.01
C MET A 67 -8.06 10.87 1.87
N VAL A 68 -7.99 11.08 3.18
CA VAL A 68 -8.83 10.43 4.21
C VAL A 68 -9.57 11.48 5.03
N ASN A 69 -10.83 11.17 5.38
CA ASN A 69 -11.76 12.03 6.12
C ASN A 69 -11.83 13.49 5.60
N PRO A 70 -12.12 13.69 4.30
CA PRO A 70 -12.24 15.02 3.74
C PRO A 70 -13.49 15.75 4.22
N HIS A 71 -13.30 16.99 4.65
CA HIS A 71 -14.38 17.91 4.99
C HIS A 71 -14.20 19.19 4.17
N PHE A 72 -15.22 19.54 3.38
CA PHE A 72 -15.21 20.71 2.50
C PHE A 72 -16.43 21.57 2.80
N TYR A 73 -16.22 22.88 2.78
CA TYR A 73 -17.22 23.88 3.14
C TYR A 73 -17.22 24.99 2.09
N ILE A 74 -18.40 25.49 1.75
CA ILE A 74 -18.54 26.68 0.92
C ILE A 74 -18.71 27.87 1.87
N LEU A 75 -17.94 28.93 1.64
CA LEU A 75 -18.12 30.21 2.31
C LEU A 75 -18.93 31.15 1.41
N GLU A 76 -19.97 31.74 1.98
CA GLU A 76 -20.72 32.81 1.33
C GLU A 76 -19.87 34.08 1.27
N THR A 77 -19.74 34.63 0.08
CA THR A 77 -18.96 35.85 -0.19
C THR A 77 -19.84 37.10 -0.28
N GLY A 78 -21.17 36.92 -0.31
CA GLY A 78 -22.13 37.97 -0.68
C GLY A 78 -22.14 38.30 -2.18
N SER A 79 -21.50 37.47 -3.02
CA SER A 79 -21.42 37.64 -4.47
C SER A 79 -21.71 36.33 -5.20
N ASP A 80 -22.65 36.38 -6.15
CA ASP A 80 -22.96 35.23 -7.02
C ASP A 80 -21.88 34.94 -8.06
N SER A 81 -20.86 35.80 -8.17
CA SER A 81 -19.74 35.61 -9.08
C SER A 81 -18.47 35.14 -8.38
N HIS A 82 -18.46 35.02 -7.05
CA HIS A 82 -17.28 34.59 -6.29
C HIS A 82 -17.66 33.53 -5.26
N ILE A 83 -16.93 32.42 -5.28
CA ILE A 83 -17.14 31.34 -4.31
C ILE A 83 -15.80 31.00 -3.66
N VAL A 84 -15.81 30.84 -2.35
CA VAL A 84 -14.66 30.35 -1.60
C VAL A 84 -14.97 28.98 -1.04
N VAL A 85 -14.09 28.02 -1.30
CA VAL A 85 -14.16 26.66 -0.77
C VAL A 85 -13.06 26.50 0.27
N LEU A 86 -13.45 26.20 1.49
CA LEU A 86 -12.55 25.72 2.53
C LEU A 86 -12.54 24.21 2.55
N GLY A 87 -11.43 23.62 2.99
CA GLY A 87 -11.41 22.20 3.28
C GLY A 87 -10.30 21.80 4.23
N GLU A 88 -10.51 20.68 4.91
CA GLU A 88 -9.48 19.99 5.66
C GLU A 88 -9.56 18.48 5.38
N TYR A 89 -8.39 17.83 5.36
CA TYR A 89 -8.29 16.40 5.14
C TYR A 89 -6.97 15.87 5.67
N LEU A 90 -6.91 14.56 5.87
CA LEU A 90 -5.67 13.84 6.15
C LEU A 90 -5.11 13.28 4.85
N LEU A 91 -3.81 13.43 4.65
CA LEU A 91 -3.05 12.74 3.63
C LEU A 91 -2.26 11.61 4.24
N PHE A 92 -2.27 10.47 3.56
CA PHE A 92 -1.39 9.35 3.79
C PHE A 92 -0.66 9.04 2.50
N SER A 93 0.64 8.77 2.57
CA SER A 93 1.37 8.27 1.41
C SER A 93 0.75 6.97 0.92
N ASP A 94 0.67 6.79 -0.40
CA ASP A 94 0.15 5.57 -1.00
C ASP A 94 0.99 4.34 -0.61
N GLU A 95 0.39 3.14 -0.61
CA GLU A 95 1.09 1.89 -0.28
C GLU A 95 2.28 1.59 -1.20
N ASN A 96 2.22 2.09 -2.45
CA ASN A 96 3.28 1.95 -3.44
C ASN A 96 4.31 3.07 -3.37
N ALA A 97 4.10 4.09 -2.53
CA ALA A 97 5.08 5.13 -2.32
C ALA A 97 6.22 4.61 -1.42
N ASP A 98 7.47 4.83 -1.83
CA ASP A 98 8.67 4.47 -1.04
C ASP A 98 8.89 5.41 0.18
N LEU A 99 7.82 5.85 0.85
CA LEU A 99 7.85 6.73 2.02
C LEU A 99 6.60 6.56 2.90
N ILE A 100 6.74 6.87 4.20
CA ILE A 100 5.63 6.95 5.15
C ILE A 100 5.43 8.41 5.53
N CYS A 101 4.38 9.03 5.00
CA CYS A 101 4.01 10.40 5.33
C CYS A 101 2.54 10.46 5.73
N ALA A 102 2.28 11.13 6.83
CA ALA A 102 0.93 11.52 7.23
C ALA A 102 0.93 13.04 7.50
N SER A 103 -0.01 13.76 6.90
CA SER A 103 -0.11 15.20 7.07
C SER A 103 -1.56 15.65 7.07
N LYS A 104 -1.92 16.52 8.03
CA LYS A 104 -3.20 17.22 7.98
C LYS A 104 -3.05 18.48 7.13
N GLN A 105 -3.93 18.59 6.15
CA GLN A 105 -3.97 19.68 5.19
C GLN A 105 -5.17 20.58 5.47
N ARG A 106 -4.99 21.88 5.24
CA ARG A 106 -6.07 22.86 5.16
C ARG A 106 -5.95 23.63 3.85
N ILE A 107 -7.08 23.83 3.19
CA ILE A 107 -7.15 24.50 1.90
C ILE A 107 -8.15 25.67 1.91
N THR A 108 -7.84 26.69 1.12
CA THR A 108 -8.74 27.78 0.75
C THR A 108 -8.63 28.00 -0.75
N PHE A 109 -9.67 27.65 -1.48
CA PHE A 109 -9.73 27.73 -2.93
C PHE A 109 -10.76 28.78 -3.31
N CYS A 110 -10.35 29.81 -4.05
CA CYS A 110 -11.24 30.88 -4.46
C CYS A 110 -11.51 30.80 -5.96
N TYR A 111 -12.79 30.79 -6.30
CA TYR A 111 -13.29 30.73 -7.65
C TYR A 111 -14.01 32.03 -8.00
N ARG A 112 -13.88 32.45 -9.26
CA ARG A 112 -14.65 33.57 -9.81
C ARG A 112 -15.35 33.13 -11.11
N LEU A 113 -16.53 33.67 -11.36
CA LEU A 113 -17.26 33.43 -12.61
C LEU A 113 -16.59 34.23 -13.74
N GLU A 114 -16.13 33.54 -14.77
CA GLU A 114 -15.62 34.13 -16.00
C GLU A 114 -16.46 33.65 -17.18
N HIS A 115 -17.12 34.60 -17.85
CA HIS A 115 -18.13 34.29 -18.87
C HIS A 115 -19.21 33.38 -18.27
N ASP A 116 -19.22 32.09 -18.63
CA ASP A 116 -20.22 31.11 -18.20
C ASP A 116 -19.63 29.97 -17.34
N ALA A 117 -18.40 30.12 -16.82
CA ALA A 117 -17.74 29.08 -16.02
C ALA A 117 -16.94 29.66 -14.84
N TYR A 118 -16.97 28.97 -13.70
CA TYR A 118 -16.09 29.30 -12.58
C TYR A 118 -14.64 28.91 -12.87
N ARG A 119 -13.74 29.84 -12.61
CA ARG A 119 -12.29 29.67 -12.72
C ARG A 119 -11.62 29.85 -11.36
N LEU A 120 -10.68 28.96 -11.06
CA LEU A 120 -9.89 28.95 -9.83
C LEU A 120 -8.78 29.98 -9.95
N TYR A 121 -8.90 31.10 -9.23
CA TYR A 121 -7.93 32.20 -9.28
C TYR A 121 -7.02 32.26 -8.04
N HIS A 122 -7.34 31.53 -6.98
CA HIS A 122 -6.48 31.42 -5.81
C HIS A 122 -6.54 30.04 -5.19
N MET A 123 -5.38 29.45 -4.94
CA MET A 123 -5.21 28.22 -4.18
C MET A 123 -4.30 28.51 -3.00
N HIS A 124 -4.81 28.26 -1.80
CA HIS A 124 -4.00 28.22 -0.59
C HIS A 124 -4.05 26.81 0.00
N VAL A 125 -2.89 26.23 0.25
CA VAL A 125 -2.71 24.94 0.92
C VAL A 125 -1.73 25.13 2.07
N SER A 126 -2.09 24.67 3.26
CA SER A 126 -1.25 24.74 4.44
C SER A 126 -1.26 23.42 5.20
N ASN A 127 -0.16 23.13 5.88
CA ASN A 127 0.03 21.90 6.64
C ASN A 127 -0.01 22.24 8.14
N GLU A 128 -0.47 21.31 8.97
CA GLU A 128 -0.12 21.37 10.40
C GLU A 128 1.40 21.19 10.55
N TRP A 129 1.99 22.00 11.43
CA TRP A 129 3.44 22.14 11.61
C TRP A 129 4.11 20.76 11.73
N ASN A 130 4.91 20.39 10.74
CA ASN A 130 5.85 19.28 10.76
C ASN A 130 7.22 19.84 10.40
N ASP A 131 8.29 19.19 10.87
CA ASP A 131 9.70 19.52 10.65
C ASP A 131 10.12 19.47 9.16
N LEU A 132 9.55 20.35 8.33
CA LEU A 132 9.97 20.56 6.95
C LEU A 132 11.33 21.25 6.96
N LYS A 133 12.30 20.71 6.23
CA LYS A 133 13.53 21.46 5.92
C LYS A 133 13.19 22.65 5.01
N GLU A 134 13.97 23.71 5.08
CA GLU A 134 13.69 24.99 4.39
C GLU A 134 13.45 24.86 2.88
N ASP A 135 14.05 23.85 2.23
CA ASP A 135 13.95 23.60 0.78
C ASP A 135 12.97 22.47 0.39
N GLU A 136 12.25 21.87 1.35
CA GLU A 136 11.34 20.75 1.10
C GLU A 136 9.87 21.20 1.07
N LEU A 137 9.15 20.91 -0.03
CA LEU A 137 7.70 21.12 -0.14
C LEU A 137 6.88 20.07 0.64
N PHE A 138 7.46 18.89 0.84
CA PHE A 138 6.90 17.75 1.57
C PHE A 138 7.99 17.09 2.41
N PRO A 139 7.69 16.46 3.56
CA PRO A 139 8.68 15.99 4.52
C PRO A 139 9.38 14.69 4.08
N PHE A 140 9.98 14.70 2.89
CA PHE A 140 10.53 13.52 2.22
C PHE A 140 11.60 12.82 3.07
N GLU A 141 12.61 13.53 3.52
CA GLU A 141 13.76 12.90 4.18
C GLU A 141 13.37 12.16 5.46
N ILE A 142 12.61 12.82 6.35
CA ILE A 142 12.15 12.24 7.61
C ILE A 142 11.21 11.06 7.34
N SER A 143 10.27 11.21 6.40
CA SER A 143 9.33 10.16 6.03
C SER A 143 9.99 8.94 5.41
N THR A 144 10.98 9.12 4.55
CA THR A 144 11.74 8.03 3.92
C THR A 144 12.63 7.31 4.93
N GLN A 145 13.31 8.03 5.83
CA GLN A 145 14.08 7.40 6.91
C GLN A 145 13.18 6.58 7.84
N THR A 146 12.03 7.14 8.21
CA THR A 146 11.01 6.44 9.01
C THR A 146 10.51 5.19 8.30
N TYR A 147 10.22 5.27 6.99
CA TYR A 147 9.84 4.11 6.18
C TYR A 147 10.90 3.00 6.22
N HIS A 148 12.16 3.33 5.93
CA HIS A 148 13.23 2.35 5.93
C HIS A 148 13.43 1.70 7.31
N TYR A 149 13.30 2.49 8.38
CA TYR A 149 13.38 1.98 9.74
C TYR A 149 12.20 1.05 10.07
N VAL A 150 10.96 1.45 9.80
CA VAL A 150 9.77 0.61 10.02
C VAL A 150 9.83 -0.66 9.17
N LYS A 151 10.22 -0.57 7.89
CA LYS A 151 10.43 -1.73 7.01
C LYS A 151 11.47 -2.70 7.56
N LYS A 152 12.57 -2.17 8.11
CA LYS A 152 13.59 -2.97 8.80
C LYS A 152 13.02 -3.65 10.04
N LEU A 153 12.27 -2.94 10.89
CA LEU A 153 11.63 -3.51 12.08
C LEU A 153 10.61 -4.61 11.73
N LEU A 154 9.79 -4.38 10.70
CA LEU A 154 8.81 -5.36 10.22
C LEU A 154 9.52 -6.62 9.68
N LYS A 155 10.60 -6.44 8.91
CA LYS A 155 11.43 -7.56 8.44
C LYS A 155 12.04 -8.32 9.61
N GLU A 156 12.70 -7.64 10.55
CA GLU A 156 13.30 -8.29 11.73
C GLU A 156 12.26 -9.01 12.60
N THR A 157 11.06 -8.46 12.73
CA THR A 157 9.95 -9.06 13.50
C THR A 157 9.41 -10.31 12.80
N ASN A 158 9.21 -10.25 11.48
CA ASN A 158 8.72 -11.39 10.70
C ASN A 158 9.77 -12.52 10.64
N ASP A 159 11.05 -12.15 10.49
CA ASP A 159 12.20 -13.06 10.53
C ASP A 159 12.30 -13.81 11.87
N ARG A 160 11.96 -13.15 12.99
CA ARG A 160 11.95 -13.79 14.32
C ARG A 160 10.73 -14.67 14.55
N LYS A 161 9.53 -14.23 14.15
CA LYS A 161 8.28 -15.00 14.33
C LYS A 161 8.24 -16.29 13.52
N ASN A 162 8.83 -16.28 12.32
CA ASN A 162 8.73 -17.41 11.38
C ASN A 162 9.93 -18.36 11.44
N LYS A 163 10.88 -18.18 12.36
CA LYS A 163 12.06 -19.06 12.42
C LYS A 163 11.79 -20.29 13.30
N VAL A 164 11.82 -21.47 12.70
CA VAL A 164 11.72 -22.76 13.38
C VAL A 164 13.13 -23.34 13.53
N ILE A 165 13.46 -23.77 14.75
CA ILE A 165 14.72 -24.44 15.05
C ILE A 165 14.52 -25.95 15.01
N ILE A 166 15.19 -26.63 14.08
CA ILE A 166 15.16 -28.08 13.95
C ILE A 166 16.54 -28.64 14.34
N GLN A 167 16.59 -29.36 15.45
CA GLN A 167 17.82 -29.99 15.94
C GLN A 167 17.93 -31.44 15.43
N THR A 168 19.08 -31.77 14.86
CA THR A 168 19.47 -33.14 14.49
C THR A 168 20.75 -33.53 15.24
N PRO A 169 21.10 -34.83 15.33
CA PRO A 169 22.32 -35.25 16.02
C PRO A 169 23.61 -34.63 15.47
N LYS A 170 23.62 -34.19 14.19
CA LYS A 170 24.80 -33.65 13.51
C LYS A 170 24.77 -32.13 13.33
N SER A 171 23.58 -31.52 13.29
CA SER A 171 23.40 -30.12 12.90
C SER A 171 22.13 -29.52 13.52
N THR A 172 22.17 -28.21 13.77
CA THR A 172 21.00 -27.40 14.12
C THR A 172 20.64 -26.51 12.94
N TYR A 173 19.39 -26.60 12.48
CA TYR A 173 18.88 -25.81 11.37
C TYR A 173 17.96 -24.72 11.90
N GLY A 174 18.24 -23.46 11.55
CA GLY A 174 17.32 -22.35 11.78
C GLY A 174 16.66 -21.97 10.47
N ILE A 175 15.46 -22.49 10.23
CA ILE A 175 14.78 -22.37 8.94
C ILE A 175 13.56 -21.46 9.10
N ARG A 176 13.34 -20.56 8.14
CA ARG A 176 12.10 -19.80 8.13
C ARG A 176 10.97 -20.68 7.60
N SER A 177 9.92 -20.87 8.40
CA SER A 177 8.76 -21.66 8.03
C SER A 177 8.06 -21.13 6.77
N ASP A 178 8.00 -19.82 6.59
CA ASP A 178 7.42 -19.18 5.39
C ASP A 178 8.19 -19.45 4.09
N SER A 179 9.49 -19.76 4.18
CA SER A 179 10.33 -20.11 3.03
C SER A 179 10.13 -21.55 2.57
N ILE A 180 9.54 -22.42 3.40
CA ILE A 180 9.28 -23.81 3.06
C ILE A 180 7.97 -23.87 2.28
N ILE A 181 8.04 -24.42 1.07
CA ILE A 181 6.88 -24.59 0.16
C ILE A 181 6.15 -25.89 0.53
N TYR A 182 6.89 -26.99 0.58
CA TYR A 182 6.40 -28.28 1.05
C TYR A 182 7.55 -29.16 1.53
N ILE A 183 7.19 -30.28 2.15
CA ILE A 183 8.12 -31.27 2.66
C ILE A 183 7.74 -32.62 2.10
N GLU A 184 8.74 -33.30 1.55
CA GLU A 184 8.64 -34.65 1.02
C GLU A 184 9.30 -35.65 1.97
N ALA A 185 8.63 -36.77 2.20
CA ALA A 185 9.14 -37.87 2.99
C ALA A 185 10.09 -38.73 2.16
N ALA A 186 11.29 -38.99 2.70
CA ALA A 186 12.26 -39.86 2.05
C ALA A 186 12.87 -40.81 3.10
N ASP A 187 12.24 -41.97 3.27
CA ASP A 187 12.60 -43.00 4.26
C ASP A 187 12.74 -42.43 5.69
N LYS A 188 13.97 -42.38 6.24
CA LYS A 188 14.26 -41.85 7.59
C LYS A 188 14.55 -40.34 7.62
N TYR A 189 14.56 -39.68 6.47
CA TYR A 189 14.80 -38.23 6.33
C TYR A 189 13.61 -37.55 5.62
N SER A 190 13.63 -36.23 5.64
CA SER A 190 12.66 -35.38 4.95
C SER A 190 13.39 -34.36 4.12
N ILE A 191 12.86 -34.07 2.93
CA ILE A 191 13.38 -33.06 2.02
C ILE A 191 12.46 -31.85 2.13
N LEU A 192 12.98 -30.74 2.63
CA LEU A 192 12.29 -29.47 2.66
C LEU A 192 12.54 -28.78 1.34
N HIS A 193 11.49 -28.64 0.53
CA HIS A 193 11.52 -27.85 -0.69
C HIS A 193 11.24 -26.40 -0.31
N THR A 194 12.27 -25.56 -0.37
CA THR A 194 12.17 -24.13 -0.01
C THR A 194 12.25 -23.25 -1.25
N VAL A 195 11.88 -21.98 -1.12
CA VAL A 195 11.98 -20.98 -2.20
C VAL A 195 13.39 -20.77 -2.73
N HIS A 196 14.43 -21.15 -1.98
CA HIS A 196 15.83 -20.92 -2.36
C HIS A 196 16.55 -22.22 -2.74
N GLN A 197 16.34 -23.28 -1.98
CA GLN A 197 17.04 -24.55 -2.14
C GLN A 197 16.36 -25.71 -1.40
N ASN A 198 16.70 -26.93 -1.77
CA ASN A 198 16.22 -28.11 -1.05
C ASN A 198 17.14 -28.42 0.13
N ILE A 199 16.55 -28.70 1.29
CA ILE A 199 17.29 -29.00 2.53
C ILE A 199 16.91 -30.40 3.00
N VAL A 200 17.91 -31.27 3.14
CA VAL A 200 17.70 -32.63 3.68
C VAL A 200 17.84 -32.60 5.20
N ILE A 201 16.77 -33.00 5.89
CA ILE A 201 16.71 -33.06 7.35
C ILE A 201 16.58 -34.52 7.80
N HIS A 202 17.49 -34.96 8.67
CA HIS A 202 17.46 -36.30 9.30
C HIS A 202 16.41 -36.41 10.42
N LYS A 203 15.17 -36.05 10.10
CA LYS A 203 13.97 -36.22 10.94
C LYS A 203 12.84 -36.74 10.07
N SER A 204 11.92 -37.47 10.70
CA SER A 204 10.70 -37.89 10.02
C SER A 204 9.82 -36.68 9.75
N ILE A 205 9.08 -36.77 8.66
CA ILE A 205 8.10 -35.77 8.28
C ILE A 205 6.95 -35.66 9.31
N GLY A 206 6.72 -36.69 10.13
CA GLY A 206 5.79 -36.64 11.26
C GLY A 206 6.31 -35.77 12.41
N TYR A 207 7.60 -35.86 12.72
CA TYR A 207 8.23 -34.94 13.68
C TYR A 207 8.18 -33.50 13.16
N LEU A 208 8.47 -33.29 11.88
CA LEU A 208 8.40 -31.96 11.27
C LEU A 208 6.99 -31.37 11.35
N ALA A 209 5.95 -32.18 11.10
CA ALA A 209 4.57 -31.75 11.27
C ALA A 209 4.21 -31.33 12.71
N SER A 210 4.89 -31.85 13.74
CA SER A 210 4.64 -31.48 15.14
C SER A 210 5.37 -30.22 15.61
N VAL A 211 6.43 -29.80 14.92
CA VAL A 211 7.25 -28.63 15.31
C VAL A 211 7.04 -27.43 14.39
N LEU A 212 6.46 -27.66 13.22
CA LEU A 212 6.10 -26.59 12.30
C LEU A 212 4.77 -25.95 12.69
N PRO A 213 4.52 -24.69 12.30
CA PRO A 213 3.27 -24.00 12.53
C PRO A 213 2.04 -24.75 11.99
N ASP A 214 0.87 -24.38 12.52
CA ASP A 214 -0.46 -24.92 12.17
C ASP A 214 -0.86 -24.72 10.71
N PHE A 215 -0.30 -23.72 10.02
CA PHE A 215 -0.47 -23.55 8.57
C PHE A 215 0.23 -24.63 7.72
N PHE A 216 0.94 -25.60 8.33
CA PHE A 216 1.41 -26.80 7.62
C PHE A 216 0.38 -27.94 7.69
N CYS A 217 -0.07 -28.40 6.52
CA CYS A 217 -1.09 -29.45 6.44
C CYS A 217 -0.56 -30.74 5.86
N ARG A 218 -0.89 -31.87 6.50
CA ARG A 218 -0.47 -33.21 6.07
C ARG A 218 -1.44 -33.80 5.05
N ILE A 219 -1.14 -33.61 3.76
CA ILE A 219 -2.03 -34.02 2.67
C ILE A 219 -1.84 -35.48 2.22
N HIS A 220 -0.65 -36.05 2.42
CA HIS A 220 -0.30 -37.40 1.97
C HIS A 220 0.66 -38.07 2.95
N ARG A 221 0.79 -39.41 2.90
CA ARG A 221 1.82 -40.11 3.71
C ARG A 221 3.25 -39.66 3.37
N SER A 222 3.45 -39.05 2.20
CA SER A 222 4.74 -38.54 1.73
C SER A 222 4.84 -37.02 1.68
N TYR A 223 3.75 -36.27 1.88
CA TYR A 223 3.74 -34.82 1.66
C TYR A 223 3.09 -34.06 2.81
N LEU A 224 3.78 -33.02 3.26
CA LEU A 224 3.32 -31.99 4.19
C LEU A 224 3.50 -30.65 3.47
N ILE A 225 2.43 -29.90 3.25
CA ILE A 225 2.47 -28.65 2.50
C ILE A 225 2.38 -27.45 3.43
N ASN A 226 2.92 -26.32 3.02
CA ASN A 226 2.61 -25.03 3.60
C ASN A 226 1.37 -24.45 2.90
N CYS A 227 0.28 -24.24 3.63
CA CYS A 227 -0.99 -23.77 3.06
C CYS A 227 -0.90 -22.36 2.47
N HIS A 228 0.06 -21.53 2.90
CA HIS A 228 0.30 -20.22 2.29
C HIS A 228 0.86 -20.31 0.86
N HIS A 229 1.39 -21.47 0.46
CA HIS A 229 1.94 -21.73 -0.88
C HIS A 229 0.99 -22.56 -1.76
N VAL A 230 -0.28 -22.69 -1.37
CA VAL A 230 -1.31 -23.36 -2.16
C VAL A 230 -1.93 -22.38 -3.14
N SER A 231 -1.88 -22.72 -4.42
CA SER A 231 -2.56 -21.96 -5.48
C SER A 231 -4.00 -22.44 -5.69
N LYS A 232 -4.22 -23.77 -5.68
CA LYS A 232 -5.53 -24.37 -5.94
C LYS A 232 -5.65 -25.72 -5.25
N VAL A 233 -6.85 -26.03 -4.74
CA VAL A 233 -7.19 -27.38 -4.28
C VAL A 233 -8.26 -27.96 -5.20
N GLU A 234 -7.97 -29.12 -5.77
CA GLU A 234 -8.88 -29.86 -6.66
C GLU A 234 -9.17 -31.24 -6.08
N ARG A 235 -10.12 -31.96 -6.69
CA ARG A 235 -10.44 -33.31 -6.25
C ARG A 235 -9.20 -34.19 -6.37
N TYR A 236 -8.72 -34.64 -5.21
CA TYR A 236 -7.57 -35.53 -5.04
C TYR A 236 -6.18 -34.93 -5.32
N TYR A 237 -6.06 -33.62 -5.54
CA TYR A 237 -4.77 -32.97 -5.78
C TYR A 237 -4.71 -31.55 -5.24
N VAL A 238 -3.52 -31.11 -4.83
CA VAL A 238 -3.22 -29.71 -4.49
C VAL A 238 -2.19 -29.18 -5.48
N THR A 239 -2.45 -28.00 -6.03
CA THR A 239 -1.49 -27.27 -6.87
C THR A 239 -0.85 -26.17 -6.05
N LEU A 240 0.48 -26.18 -6.01
CA LEU A 240 1.30 -25.19 -5.31
C LEU A 240 1.51 -23.94 -6.19
N VAL A 241 1.95 -22.84 -5.60
CA VAL A 241 2.33 -21.60 -6.33
C VAL A 241 3.47 -21.82 -7.32
N THR A 242 4.27 -22.88 -7.15
CA THR A 242 5.31 -23.31 -8.10
C THR A 242 4.74 -23.94 -9.37
N GLY A 243 3.44 -24.28 -9.39
CA GLY A 243 2.80 -25.07 -10.44
C GLY A 243 2.89 -26.57 -10.24
N GLU A 244 3.63 -27.06 -9.23
CA GLU A 244 3.69 -28.48 -8.90
C GLU A 244 2.36 -28.98 -8.33
N THR A 245 1.98 -30.21 -8.70
CA THR A 245 0.75 -30.86 -8.25
C THR A 245 1.07 -32.05 -7.36
N LEU A 246 0.55 -32.03 -6.13
CA LEU A 246 0.76 -33.08 -5.13
C LEU A 246 -0.55 -33.86 -4.87
N PRO A 247 -0.51 -35.20 -4.78
CA PRO A 247 -1.70 -36.03 -4.64
C PRO A 247 -2.24 -36.03 -3.20
N ILE A 248 -3.57 -36.07 -3.08
CA ILE A 248 -4.34 -36.32 -1.87
C ILE A 248 -4.99 -37.71 -1.98
N PRO A 249 -4.83 -38.63 -1.00
CA PRO A 249 -5.51 -39.91 -1.02
C PRO A 249 -7.04 -39.76 -1.05
N GLU A 250 -7.72 -40.47 -1.95
CA GLU A 250 -9.19 -40.37 -2.10
C GLU A 250 -9.94 -40.56 -0.78
N LYS A 251 -9.54 -41.57 0.02
CA LYS A 251 -10.16 -41.88 1.31
C LYS A 251 -10.02 -40.77 2.36
N ARG A 252 -9.01 -39.91 2.23
CA ARG A 252 -8.73 -38.81 3.16
C ARG A 252 -9.06 -37.44 2.54
N TYR A 253 -9.61 -37.39 1.34
CA TYR A 253 -9.84 -36.14 0.62
C TYR A 253 -10.66 -35.14 1.43
N THR A 254 -11.80 -35.55 1.99
CA THR A 254 -12.68 -34.66 2.75
C THR A 254 -12.01 -34.07 3.99
N GLU A 255 -11.28 -34.91 4.74
CA GLU A 255 -10.50 -34.50 5.91
C GLU A 255 -9.41 -33.50 5.52
N VAL A 256 -8.60 -33.85 4.52
CA VAL A 256 -7.49 -33.03 4.05
C VAL A 256 -7.98 -31.70 3.50
N TYR A 257 -9.04 -31.70 2.69
CA TYR A 257 -9.65 -30.48 2.16
C TYR A 257 -10.05 -29.53 3.28
N HIS A 258 -10.75 -30.03 4.30
CA HIS A 258 -11.16 -29.22 5.44
C HIS A 258 -9.97 -28.62 6.19
N ASN A 259 -8.95 -29.44 6.47
CA ASN A 259 -7.74 -29.00 7.16
C ASN A 259 -6.97 -27.94 6.36
N VAL A 260 -6.87 -28.09 5.03
CA VAL A 260 -6.23 -27.10 4.16
C VAL A 260 -7.03 -25.79 4.17
N MET A 261 -8.36 -25.85 4.05
CA MET A 261 -9.19 -24.64 4.09
C MET A 261 -9.12 -23.91 5.43
N GLN A 262 -9.05 -24.63 6.56
CA GLN A 262 -8.86 -24.02 7.89
C GLN A 262 -7.48 -23.37 8.02
N ALA A 263 -6.43 -24.04 7.54
CA ALA A 263 -5.05 -23.55 7.60
C ALA A 263 -4.74 -22.40 6.60
N MET A 264 -5.69 -22.06 5.72
CA MET A 264 -5.59 -20.91 4.79
C MET A 264 -6.26 -19.64 5.34
N GLN A 265 -7.01 -19.71 6.44
CA GLN A 265 -7.68 -18.56 7.09
C GLN A 265 -6.74 -17.86 8.07
#